data_AF-A0A8H7EU10-F1
#
_entry.id   AF-A0A8H7EU10-F1
#
_cell.length_a   1.000
_cell.length_b   1.000
_cell.length_c   1.000
_cell.angle_alpha   90.00
_cell.angle_beta   90.00
_cell.angle_gamma   90.00
#
_symmetry.space_group_name_H-M   'P 1'
#
loop_
_entity.id
_entity.type
_entity.pdbx_description
1 polymer ?
#
loop_
_entity_poly.entity_id
_entity_poly.type
_entity_poly.pdbx_seq_one_letter_code
_entity_poly.pdbx_strand_id
1 'polypeptide(L)'
;MSAKIVSSLQGTFSKLIAFQKPLVYKAKVAGEIAKQVYVKEGMAFPTAEQFAQAQQSIKQNASLSALKLNFSWRCVAQGGVVAAELYTFFLIGEIIGRRNLIGYNVEAAEPKHH
;
A
#
# COMPACT_ATOMS: atom_id res chain seq x y z
N MET A 1 21.80 -24.28 -37.41
CA MET A 1 21.45 -24.52 -35.99
C MET A 1 20.41 -23.54 -35.42
N SER A 2 19.94 -22.54 -36.18
CA SER A 2 18.92 -21.56 -35.75
C SER A 2 17.49 -22.11 -35.64
N ALA A 3 17.08 -23.03 -36.51
CA ALA A 3 15.70 -23.53 -36.57
C ALA A 3 15.23 -24.29 -35.30
N LYS A 4 16.12 -25.02 -34.61
CA LYS A 4 15.77 -25.74 -33.37
C LYS A 4 15.59 -24.80 -32.18
N ILE A 5 16.35 -23.70 -32.12
CA ILE A 5 16.25 -22.68 -31.07
C ILE A 5 14.94 -21.88 -31.24
N VAL A 6 14.61 -21.48 -32.47
CA VAL A 6 13.34 -20.81 -32.78
C VAL A 6 12.15 -21.71 -32.47
N SER A 7 12.21 -23.01 -32.81
CA SER A 7 11.19 -24.00 -32.46
C SER A 7 11.01 -24.17 -30.94
N SER A 8 12.09 -24.23 -30.17
CA SER A 8 12.02 -24.35 -28.71
C SER A 8 11.48 -23.08 -28.03
N LEU A 9 11.83 -21.90 -28.55
CA LEU A 9 11.27 -20.62 -28.11
C LEU A 9 9.78 -20.55 -28.42
N GLN A 10 9.36 -20.94 -29.62
CA GLN A 10 7.95 -20.94 -30.00
C GLN A 10 7.13 -21.86 -29.09
N GLY A 11 7.67 -23.03 -28.71
CA GLY A 11 7.03 -23.94 -27.75
C GLY A 11 6.94 -23.40 -26.32
N THR A 12 7.93 -22.67 -25.82
CA THR A 12 7.86 -22.01 -24.49
C THR A 12 6.95 -20.79 -24.49
N PHE A 13 6.93 -19.99 -25.56
CA PHE A 13 5.98 -18.89 -25.72
C PHE A 13 4.53 -19.40 -25.80
N SER A 14 4.25 -20.48 -26.54
CA SER A 14 2.90 -21.08 -26.58
C SER A 14 2.44 -21.58 -25.20
N LYS A 15 3.35 -22.11 -24.37
CA LYS A 15 3.05 -22.48 -22.98
C LYS A 15 2.79 -21.25 -22.10
N LEU A 16 3.55 -20.17 -22.26
CA LEU A 16 3.34 -18.92 -21.53
C LEU A 16 1.97 -18.29 -21.86
N ILE A 17 1.58 -18.31 -23.14
CA ILE A 17 0.27 -17.85 -23.61
C ILE A 17 -0.85 -18.75 -23.05
N ALA A 18 -0.61 -20.05 -22.89
CA ALA A 18 -1.58 -20.94 -22.24
C ALA A 18 -1.81 -20.60 -20.76
N PHE A 19 -0.81 -20.07 -20.05
CA PHE A 19 -0.93 -19.58 -18.67
C PHE A 19 -1.62 -18.21 -18.56
N GLN A 20 -1.72 -17.44 -19.64
CA GLN A 20 -2.36 -16.13 -19.63
C GLN A 20 -3.85 -16.22 -19.27
N LYS A 21 -4.59 -17.19 -19.83
CA LYS A 21 -6.02 -17.36 -19.57
C LYS A 21 -6.35 -17.62 -18.08
N PRO A 22 -5.71 -18.60 -17.40
CA PRO A 22 -5.97 -18.83 -15.98
C PRO A 22 -5.45 -17.69 -15.10
N LEU A 23 -4.33 -17.04 -15.45
CA LEU A 23 -3.82 -15.90 -14.69
C LEU A 23 -4.77 -14.70 -14.74
N VAL A 24 -5.26 -14.34 -15.93
CA VAL A 24 -6.22 -13.25 -16.11
C VAL A 24 -7.51 -13.54 -15.36
N TYR A 25 -8.01 -14.78 -15.42
CA TYR A 25 -9.20 -15.16 -14.65
C TYR A 25 -8.98 -14.99 -13.14
N LYS A 26 -7.88 -15.51 -12.60
CA LYS A 26 -7.55 -15.37 -11.17
C LYS A 26 -7.36 -13.91 -10.75
N ALA A 27 -6.73 -13.09 -11.59
CA ALA A 27 -6.57 -11.67 -11.34
C ALA A 27 -7.92 -10.94 -11.31
N LYS A 28 -8.86 -11.28 -12.20
CA LYS A 28 -10.22 -10.73 -12.18
C LYS A 28 -10.97 -11.09 -10.90
N VAL A 29 -10.92 -12.36 -10.49
CA VAL A 29 -11.54 -12.81 -9.24
C VAL A 29 -10.95 -12.08 -8.04
N ALA A 30 -9.62 -11.97 -7.98
CA ALA A 30 -8.94 -11.20 -6.93
C ALA A 30 -9.38 -9.72 -6.94
N GLY A 31 -9.56 -9.11 -8.11
CA GLY A 31 -10.08 -7.75 -8.24
C GLY A 31 -11.51 -7.58 -7.72
N GLU A 32 -12.41 -8.52 -8.02
CA GLU A 32 -13.78 -8.49 -7.49
C GLU A 32 -13.81 -8.69 -5.97
N ILE A 33 -12.95 -9.56 -5.43
CA ILE A 33 -12.82 -9.73 -3.97
C ILE A 33 -12.28 -8.43 -3.34
N ALA A 34 -11.24 -7.84 -3.91
CA ALA A 34 -10.68 -6.57 -3.43
C ALA A 34 -11.74 -5.46 -3.43
N LYS A 35 -12.58 -5.38 -4.47
CA LYS A 35 -13.70 -4.44 -4.55
C LYS A 35 -14.72 -4.66 -3.45
N GLN A 36 -15.09 -5.90 -3.17
CA GLN A 36 -16.03 -6.21 -2.08
C GLN A 36 -15.49 -5.79 -0.73
N VAL A 37 -14.20 -6.06 -0.45
CA VAL A 37 -13.54 -5.65 0.78
C VAL A 37 -13.47 -4.12 0.87
N TYR A 38 -13.11 -3.43 -0.22
CA TYR A 38 -13.07 -1.96 -0.27
C TYR A 38 -14.38 -1.31 0.15
N VAL A 39 -15.51 -1.83 -0.36
CA VAL A 39 -16.84 -1.31 -0.03
C VAL A 39 -17.25 -1.69 1.39
N LYS A 40 -17.00 -2.94 1.82
CA LYS A 40 -17.43 -3.43 3.14
C LYS A 40 -16.64 -2.82 4.30
N GLU A 41 -15.34 -2.67 4.14
CA GLU A 41 -14.45 -2.08 5.16
C GLU A 41 -14.52 -0.55 5.16
N GLY A 42 -15.33 0.06 4.29
CA GLY A 42 -15.47 1.52 4.25
C GLY A 42 -14.16 2.22 3.93
N MET A 43 -13.30 1.64 3.08
CA MET A 43 -12.01 2.22 2.68
C MET A 43 -12.13 3.45 1.77
N ALA A 44 -13.36 3.89 1.50
CA ALA A 44 -13.62 5.16 0.84
C ALA A 44 -13.20 6.33 1.73
N PHE A 45 -12.86 7.45 1.10
CA PHE A 45 -12.56 8.66 1.83
C PHE A 45 -13.79 9.06 2.69
N PRO A 46 -13.59 9.38 3.98
CA PRO A 46 -14.69 9.71 4.88
C PRO A 46 -15.41 10.99 4.44
N THR A 47 -16.67 11.13 4.85
CA THR A 47 -17.42 12.37 4.63
C THR A 47 -16.84 13.52 5.47
N ALA A 48 -17.10 14.77 5.06
CA ALA A 48 -16.63 15.95 5.80
C ALA A 48 -17.12 15.97 7.26
N GLU A 49 -18.31 15.44 7.53
CA GLU A 49 -18.87 15.31 8.87
C GLU A 49 -18.09 14.30 9.73
N GLN A 50 -17.76 13.12 9.16
CA GLN A 50 -16.95 12.11 9.84
C GLN A 50 -15.56 12.64 10.17
N PHE A 51 -14.97 13.45 9.28
CA PHE A 51 -13.70 14.11 9.54
C PHE A 51 -13.79 15.12 10.69
N ALA A 52 -14.83 15.95 10.71
CA ALA A 52 -15.06 16.90 11.80
C ALA A 52 -15.27 16.19 13.15
N GLN A 53 -16.02 15.08 13.15
CA GLN A 53 -16.20 14.24 14.34
C GLN A 53 -14.88 13.67 14.84
N ALA A 54 -14.06 13.10 13.95
CA ALA A 54 -12.74 12.56 14.32
C ALA A 54 -11.82 13.65 14.90
N GLN A 55 -11.80 14.85 14.28
CA GLN A 55 -11.01 15.98 14.80
C GLN A 55 -11.48 16.40 16.20
N GLN A 56 -12.80 16.43 16.42
CA GLN A 56 -13.36 16.76 17.72
C GLN A 56 -13.05 15.70 18.78
N SER A 57 -13.12 14.41 18.43
CA SER A 57 -12.71 13.31 19.31
C SER A 57 -11.23 13.40 19.70
N ILE A 58 -10.34 13.73 18.76
CA ILE A 58 -8.92 13.95 19.07
C ILE A 58 -8.76 15.12 20.03
N LYS A 59 -9.40 16.27 19.78
CA LYS A 59 -9.33 17.46 20.64
C LYS A 59 -9.81 17.18 22.07
N GLN A 60 -10.87 16.40 22.22
CA GLN A 60 -11.44 16.04 23.53
C GLN A 60 -10.53 15.06 24.30
N ASN A 61 -9.92 14.10 23.61
CA ASN A 61 -9.09 13.06 24.22
C ASN A 61 -7.59 13.42 24.32
N ALA A 62 -7.14 14.49 23.66
CA ALA A 62 -5.76 14.95 23.70
C ALA A 62 -5.37 15.68 25.00
N SER A 63 -6.33 15.94 25.90
CA SER A 63 -5.99 16.51 27.21
C SER A 63 -5.27 15.48 28.08
N LEU A 64 -4.15 15.88 28.69
CA LEU A 64 -3.35 15.04 29.60
C LEU A 64 -4.18 14.46 30.76
N SER A 65 -5.26 15.14 31.14
CA SER A 65 -6.21 14.71 32.18
C SER A 65 -7.20 13.63 31.70
N ALA A 66 -7.50 13.58 30.38
CA ALA A 66 -8.35 12.55 29.76
C ALA A 66 -7.55 11.29 29.39
N LEU A 67 -6.24 11.43 29.17
CA LEU A 67 -5.28 10.33 29.06
C LEU A 67 -5.05 9.69 30.43
N LYS A 68 -6.10 9.12 31.02
CA LYS A 68 -5.94 8.13 32.09
C LYS A 68 -5.32 6.90 31.45
N LEU A 69 -3.97 6.89 31.34
CA LEU A 69 -3.16 5.78 30.88
C LEU A 69 -3.38 4.60 31.84
N ASN A 70 -4.47 3.89 31.63
CA ASN A 70 -4.61 2.54 32.11
C ASN A 70 -3.64 1.70 31.27
N PHE A 71 -2.41 1.56 31.77
CA PHE A 71 -1.33 0.77 31.18
C PHE A 71 -1.69 -0.72 31.19
N SER A 72 -2.61 -1.10 30.31
CA SER A 72 -2.79 -2.47 29.91
C SER A 72 -1.84 -2.74 28.75
N TRP A 73 -1.03 -3.80 28.85
CA TRP A 73 -0.12 -4.21 27.78
C TRP A 73 -0.84 -4.38 26.43
N ARG A 74 -2.11 -4.81 26.47
CA ARG A 74 -2.97 -4.93 25.29
C ARG A 74 -3.27 -3.57 24.64
N CYS A 75 -3.50 -2.54 25.43
CA CYS A 75 -3.76 -1.18 24.92
C CYS A 75 -2.53 -0.61 24.23
N VAL A 76 -1.34 -0.79 24.83
CA VAL A 76 -0.07 -0.36 24.24
C VAL A 76 0.23 -1.12 22.94
N ALA A 77 0.01 -2.43 22.92
CA ALA A 77 0.21 -3.23 21.71
C ALA A 77 -0.73 -2.80 20.58
N GLN A 78 -2.02 -2.60 20.86
CA GLN A 78 -2.99 -2.12 19.88
C GLN A 78 -2.66 -0.72 19.38
N GLY A 79 -2.33 0.21 20.28
CA GLY A 79 -1.90 1.56 19.91
C GLY A 79 -0.63 1.57 19.06
N GLY A 80 0.33 0.69 19.36
CA GLY A 80 1.55 0.53 18.59
C GLY A 80 1.29 0.01 17.17
N VAL A 81 0.39 -0.96 17.00
CA VAL A 81 -0.02 -1.46 15.68
C VAL A 81 -0.66 -0.34 14.86
N VAL A 82 -1.62 0.39 15.44
CA VAL A 82 -2.28 1.52 14.76
C VAL A 82 -1.27 2.61 14.39
N ALA A 83 -0.31 2.93 15.28
CA ALA A 83 0.73 3.89 14.99
C ALA A 83 1.64 3.45 13.83
N ALA A 84 1.99 2.15 13.77
CA ALA A 84 2.77 1.59 12.68
C ALA A 84 2.01 1.63 11.34
N GLU A 85 0.69 1.40 11.36
CA GLU A 85 -0.17 1.54 10.18
C GLU A 85 -0.20 2.98 9.67
N LEU A 86 -0.40 3.96 10.56
CA LEU A 86 -0.37 5.39 10.21
C LEU A 86 0.98 5.80 9.62
N TYR A 87 2.09 5.32 10.21
CA TYR A 87 3.43 5.57 9.68
C TYR A 87 3.62 4.97 8.29
N THR A 88 3.07 3.79 8.04
CA THR A 88 3.11 3.14 6.73
C THR A 88 2.34 3.95 5.68
N PHE A 89 1.15 4.47 6.01
CA PHE A 89 0.40 5.36 5.13
C PHE A 89 1.16 6.66 4.82
N PHE A 90 1.86 7.22 5.80
CA PHE A 90 2.72 8.39 5.59
C PHE A 90 3.83 8.11 4.56
N LEU A 91 4.52 6.97 4.69
CA LEU A 91 5.56 6.55 3.74
C LEU A 91 5.00 6.29 2.33
N ILE A 92 3.82 5.66 2.21
CA ILE A 92 3.14 5.49 0.92
C ILE A 92 2.82 6.86 0.30
N GLY A 93 2.35 7.80 1.11
CA GLY A 93 2.13 9.19 0.71
C GLY A 93 3.41 9.85 0.19
N GLU A 94 4.55 9.62 0.85
CA GLU A 94 5.85 10.11 0.39
C GLU A 94 6.23 9.50 -0.97
N ILE A 95 6.07 8.18 -1.15
CA ILE A 95 6.33 7.48 -2.42
C ILE A 95 5.49 8.07 -3.56
N ILE A 96 4.21 8.32 -3.32
CA ILE A 96 3.31 8.94 -4.30
C ILE A 96 3.75 10.38 -4.59
N GLY A 97 4.06 11.16 -3.55
CA GLY A 97 4.46 12.57 -3.67
C GLY A 97 5.76 12.76 -4.47
N ARG A 98 6.77 11.91 -4.23
CA ARG A 98 8.04 11.94 -4.96
C ARG A 98 8.04 11.10 -6.25
N ARG A 99 6.96 10.34 -6.49
CA ARG A 99 6.77 9.46 -7.66
C ARG A 99 7.93 8.47 -7.87
N ASN A 100 8.58 8.06 -6.78
CA ASN A 100 9.72 7.15 -6.81
C ASN A 100 9.66 6.18 -5.63
N LEU A 101 9.83 4.89 -5.92
CA LEU A 101 9.75 3.82 -4.93
C LEU A 101 10.97 3.80 -4.00
N ILE A 102 12.16 4.21 -4.49
CA ILE A 102 13.43 4.10 -3.76
C ILE A 102 14.24 5.38 -3.96
N GLY A 103 14.70 6.00 -2.85
CA GLY A 103 15.40 7.30 -2.84
C GLY A 103 14.69 8.48 -3.54
N TYR A 104 15.14 9.69 -3.22
CA TYR A 104 14.84 10.83 -4.09
C TYR A 104 15.64 10.66 -5.38
N ASN A 105 15.00 10.93 -6.51
CA ASN A 105 15.72 11.03 -7.77
C ASN A 105 16.39 12.41 -7.78
N VAL A 106 17.52 12.48 -7.08
CA VAL A 106 18.45 13.60 -7.22
C VAL A 106 19.39 13.21 -8.35
N GLU A 107 19.53 14.10 -9.33
CA GLU A 107 20.72 14.04 -10.18
C GLU A 107 21.89 14.07 -9.21
N ALA A 108 22.67 12.99 -9.18
CA ALA A 108 23.87 12.97 -8.38
C ALA A 108 24.64 14.23 -8.77
N ALA A 109 24.97 15.07 -7.80
CA ALA A 109 25.95 16.11 -8.01
C ALA A 109 27.19 15.40 -8.53
N GLU A 110 27.40 15.41 -9.84
CA GLU A 110 28.57 14.81 -10.47
C GLU A 110 29.78 15.42 -9.76
N PRO A 111 30.69 14.61 -9.19
CA PRO A 111 32.00 15.14 -8.88
C PRO A 111 32.60 15.50 -10.24
N LYS A 112 32.66 16.80 -10.55
CA LYS A 112 33.44 17.33 -11.66
C LYS A 112 34.89 16.92 -11.41
N HIS A 113 35.29 15.79 -11.97
CA HIS A 113 36.69 15.39 -12.03
C HIS A 113 37.35 16.26 -13.09
N HIS A 114 38.11 17.24 -12.60
CA HIS A 114 39.18 17.92 -13.34
C HIS A 114 40.38 16.98 -13.48
#